data_AF-A0A7Y9X407-F1
#
_entry.id   AF-A0A7Y9X407-F1
#
_cell.length_a   1.000
_cell.length_b   1.000
_cell.length_c   1.000
_cell.angle_alpha   90.00
_cell.angle_beta   90.00
_cell.angle_gamma   90.00
#
_symmetry.space_group_name_H-M   'P 1'
#
loop_
_entity.id
_entity.type
_entity.pdbx_description
1 polymer ?
#
loop_
_entity_poly.entity_id
_entity_poly.type
_entity_poly.pdbx_seq_one_letter_code
_entity_poly.pdbx_strand_id
1 'polypeptide(L)'
;MAFLGDVEAARLVEVESALGLAAEWFRDGRNALPRCSLGGGGRFGQGRSTVLWVGLRGEVEALHVLAGLVRSRLRQARLPCDDARPFRPHLTVARPGDRMDLADIEADQTDLDDYQGPEWPATELLLIRSHLDSRPSRYDRLAAWPL
;
A
#
# COMPACT_ATOMS: atom_id res chain seq x y z
N MET A 1 -0.75 5.59 -0.89
CA MET A 1 -0.01 5.24 0.34
C MET A 1 1.49 5.46 0.09
N ALA A 2 2.32 5.46 1.13
CA ALA A 2 3.72 5.87 1.08
C ALA A 2 4.64 4.91 1.87
N PHE A 3 5.88 4.77 1.42
CA PHE A 3 6.95 4.14 2.19
C PHE A 3 7.84 5.24 2.79
N LEU A 4 8.09 5.16 4.10
CA LEU A 4 8.81 6.19 4.86
C LEU A 4 10.32 5.90 5.00
N GLY A 5 10.80 4.72 4.62
CA GLY A 5 12.18 4.33 4.90
C GLY A 5 12.50 4.33 6.40
N ASP A 6 13.76 4.63 6.73
CA ASP A 6 14.19 4.81 8.11
C ASP A 6 13.87 6.24 8.58
N VAL A 7 13.01 6.32 9.60
CA VAL A 7 12.63 7.57 10.25
C VAL A 7 13.14 7.54 11.69
N GLU A 8 13.82 8.60 12.10
CA GLU A 8 14.27 8.75 13.49
C GLU A 8 13.09 8.66 14.47
N ALA A 9 13.25 7.91 15.56
CA ALA A 9 12.18 7.70 16.54
C ALA A 9 11.61 9.00 17.11
N ALA A 10 12.44 10.04 17.24
CA ALA A 10 12.02 11.37 17.71
C ALA A 10 11.00 12.05 16.77
N ARG A 11 10.95 11.67 15.49
CA ARG A 11 10.02 12.21 14.50
C ARG A 11 8.69 11.44 14.45
N LEU A 12 8.50 10.39 15.26
CA LEU A 12 7.29 9.55 15.22
C LEU A 12 6.00 10.37 15.45
N VAL A 13 6.02 11.30 16.40
CA VAL A 13 4.87 12.17 16.69
C VAL A 13 4.48 13.01 15.46
N GLU A 14 5.46 13.47 14.68
CA GLU A 14 5.20 14.23 13.44
C GLU A 14 4.62 13.34 12.35
N VAL A 15 5.08 12.09 12.23
CA VAL A 15 4.51 11.10 11.31
C VAL A 15 3.05 10.83 11.67
N GLU A 16 2.77 10.53 12.94
CA GLU A 16 1.42 10.27 13.42
C GLU A 16 0.50 11.47 13.20
N SER A 17 0.99 12.68 13.45
CA SER A 17 0.23 13.92 13.21
C SER A 17 -0.08 14.12 11.73
N ALA A 18 0.91 13.90 10.84
CA ALA A 18 0.75 14.03 9.40
C ALA A 18 -0.26 13.02 8.84
N LEU A 19 -0.20 11.77 9.30
CA LEU A 19 -1.12 10.71 8.87
C LEU A 19 -2.52 10.90 9.45
N GLY A 20 -2.64 11.34 10.71
CA GLY A 20 -3.91 11.67 11.34
C GLY A 20 -4.66 12.78 10.60
N LEU A 21 -3.98 13.87 10.25
CA LEU A 21 -4.56 14.96 9.45
C LEU A 21 -4.96 14.53 8.04
N ALA A 22 -4.23 13.57 7.44
CA ALA A 22 -4.59 13.02 6.14
C ALA A 22 -5.86 12.16 6.22
N ALA A 23 -5.97 11.31 7.25
CA ALA A 23 -7.14 10.47 7.48
C ALA A 23 -8.38 11.30 7.84
N GLU A 24 -8.23 12.32 8.69
CA GLU A 24 -9.30 13.24 9.06
C GLU A 24 -9.87 13.96 7.83
N TRP A 25 -9.02 14.63 7.04
CA TRP A 25 -9.48 15.31 5.82
C TRP A 25 -10.12 14.37 4.80
N PHE A 26 -9.62 13.14 4.70
CA PHE A 26 -10.19 12.14 3.82
C PHE A 26 -11.59 11.70 4.26
N ARG A 27 -11.78 11.51 5.56
CA ARG A 27 -13.07 11.14 6.16
C ARG A 27 -14.07 12.28 6.03
N ASP A 28 -13.68 13.50 6.40
CA ASP A 28 -14.57 14.68 6.38
C ASP A 28 -15.02 15.06 4.97
N GLY A 29 -14.23 14.70 3.95
CA GLY A 29 -14.59 14.93 2.55
C GLY A 29 -15.63 13.95 1.99
N ARG A 30 -16.14 13.00 2.79
CA ARG A 30 -16.96 11.89 2.28
C ARG A 30 -18.04 11.42 3.25
N ASN A 31 -19.07 10.80 2.69
CA ASN A 31 -20.23 10.31 3.43
C ASN A 31 -20.20 8.80 3.70
N ALA A 32 -19.26 8.06 3.12
CA ALA A 32 -19.15 6.60 3.26
C ALA A 32 -17.71 6.11 3.09
N LEU A 33 -17.43 4.93 3.65
CA LEU A 33 -16.15 4.23 3.48
C LEU A 33 -16.01 3.74 2.04
N PRO A 34 -14.84 3.91 1.40
CA PRO A 34 -14.63 3.45 0.05
C PRO A 34 -14.61 1.93 0.01
N ARG A 35 -15.33 1.37 -0.95
CA ARG A 35 -15.43 -0.07 -1.19
C ARG A 35 -14.35 -0.53 -2.15
N CYS A 36 -13.67 -1.60 -1.78
CA CYS A 36 -12.60 -2.20 -2.56
C CYS A 36 -12.86 -3.68 -2.76
N SER A 37 -12.37 -4.22 -3.87
CA SER A 37 -12.23 -5.65 -4.09
C SER A 37 -10.85 -5.94 -4.68
N LEU A 38 -10.38 -7.18 -4.57
CA LEU A 38 -9.16 -7.61 -5.26
C LEU A 38 -9.52 -8.05 -6.68
N GLY A 39 -8.70 -7.65 -7.65
CA GLY A 39 -8.79 -8.17 -9.01
C GLY A 39 -7.85 -7.44 -9.97
N GLY A 40 -7.52 -8.09 -11.08
CA GLY A 40 -6.54 -7.61 -12.04
C GLY A 40 -5.13 -8.03 -11.63
N GLY A 41 -4.57 -8.99 -12.36
CA GLY A 41 -3.31 -9.65 -12.06
C GLY A 41 -2.17 -8.95 -12.78
N GLY A 42 -1.02 -8.88 -12.13
CA GLY A 42 0.12 -8.27 -12.77
C GLY A 42 1.43 -8.55 -12.08
N ARG A 43 2.48 -7.99 -12.69
CA ARG A 43 3.84 -8.10 -12.17
C ARG A 43 4.58 -6.77 -12.22
N PHE A 44 5.54 -6.63 -11.32
CA PHE A 44 6.59 -5.61 -11.39
C PHE A 44 7.95 -6.26 -11.62
N GLY A 45 8.85 -5.50 -12.23
CA GLY A 45 10.22 -5.93 -12.45
C GLY A 45 10.34 -7.09 -13.45
N GLN A 46 11.56 -7.56 -13.62
CA GLN A 46 11.92 -8.72 -14.44
C GLN A 46 13.09 -9.47 -13.78
N GLY A 47 13.24 -10.75 -14.11
CA GLY A 47 14.26 -11.63 -13.54
C GLY A 47 14.24 -11.59 -12.01
N ARG A 48 15.39 -11.32 -11.39
CA ARG A 48 15.56 -11.25 -9.92
C ARG A 48 14.64 -10.27 -9.20
N SER A 49 14.11 -9.26 -9.90
CA SER A 49 13.22 -8.26 -9.31
C SER A 49 11.73 -8.58 -9.48
N THR A 50 11.38 -9.73 -10.05
CA THR A 50 9.99 -10.08 -10.35
C THR A 50 9.15 -10.20 -9.08
N VAL A 51 8.05 -9.45 -9.06
CA VAL A 51 7.03 -9.45 -8.00
C VAL A 51 5.67 -9.65 -8.64
N LEU A 52 4.91 -10.64 -8.17
CA LEU A 52 3.52 -10.88 -8.55
C LEU A 52 2.57 -10.19 -7.58
N TRP A 53 1.52 -9.58 -8.12
CA TRP A 53 0.53 -8.84 -7.35
C TRP A 53 -0.86 -8.97 -7.97
N VAL A 54 -1.86 -8.74 -7.13
CA VAL A 54 -3.25 -8.50 -7.55
C VAL A 54 -3.64 -7.06 -7.25
N GLY A 55 -4.34 -6.43 -8.18
CA GLY A 55 -4.79 -5.05 -8.10
C GLY A 55 -5.98 -4.88 -7.17
N LEU A 56 -6.37 -3.62 -6.97
CA LEU A 56 -7.64 -3.29 -6.35
C LEU A 56 -8.62 -2.78 -7.42
N ARG A 57 -9.89 -3.16 -7.27
CA ARG A 57 -11.06 -2.65 -8.01
C ARG A 57 -12.03 -1.97 -7.03
N GLY A 58 -13.13 -1.42 -7.55
CA GLY A 58 -14.10 -0.64 -6.77
C GLY A 58 -13.76 0.86 -6.79
N GLU A 59 -13.84 1.52 -5.65
CA GLU A 59 -13.62 2.97 -5.50
C GLU A 59 -12.13 3.34 -5.39
N VAL A 60 -11.35 2.90 -6.38
CA VAL A 60 -9.88 3.03 -6.39
C VAL A 60 -9.43 4.50 -6.41
N GLU A 61 -10.21 5.40 -7.01
CA GLU A 61 -9.93 6.84 -6.99
C GLU A 61 -9.92 7.42 -5.57
N ALA A 62 -10.72 6.89 -4.65
CA ALA A 62 -10.65 7.28 -3.26
C ALA A 62 -9.29 6.90 -2.64
N LEU A 63 -8.71 5.76 -3.03
CA LEU A 63 -7.37 5.37 -2.57
C LEU A 63 -6.28 6.28 -3.14
N HIS A 64 -6.43 6.75 -4.39
CA HIS A 64 -5.54 7.76 -4.97
C HIS A 64 -5.62 9.09 -4.22
N VAL A 65 -6.83 9.55 -3.85
CA VAL A 65 -7.01 10.76 -3.03
C VAL A 65 -6.33 10.60 -1.66
N LEU A 66 -6.59 9.50 -0.94
CA LEU A 66 -5.93 9.23 0.35
C LEU A 66 -4.41 9.19 0.22
N ALA A 67 -3.90 8.54 -0.84
CA ALA A 67 -2.47 8.51 -1.13
C ALA A 67 -1.89 9.91 -1.33
N GLY A 68 -2.57 10.76 -2.09
CA GLY A 68 -2.18 12.15 -2.33
C GLY A 68 -2.15 12.96 -1.05
N LEU A 69 -3.18 12.82 -0.20
CA LEU A 69 -3.25 13.48 1.12
C LEU A 69 -2.08 13.07 1.99
N VAL A 70 -1.84 11.76 2.16
CA VAL A 70 -0.71 11.23 2.94
C VAL A 70 0.62 11.79 2.45
N ARG A 71 0.91 11.69 1.14
CA ARG A 71 2.17 12.18 0.55
C ARG A 71 2.32 13.69 0.72
N SER A 72 1.23 14.44 0.56
CA SER A 72 1.22 15.89 0.76
C SER A 72 1.57 16.28 2.20
N ARG A 73 0.96 15.61 3.20
CA ARG A 73 1.22 15.88 4.62
C ARG A 73 2.64 15.53 5.04
N LEU A 74 3.16 14.39 4.60
CA LEU A 74 4.55 13.98 4.85
C LEU A 74 5.53 15.02 4.28
N ARG A 75 5.31 15.49 3.05
CA ARG A 75 6.14 16.52 2.42
C ARG A 75 6.07 17.86 3.16
N GLN A 76 4.89 18.30 3.58
CA GLN A 76 4.72 19.52 4.37
C GLN A 76 5.49 19.46 5.69
N ALA A 77 5.52 18.29 6.33
CA ALA A 77 6.28 18.02 7.55
C ALA A 77 7.78 17.72 7.31
N ARG A 78 8.26 17.76 6.06
CA ARG A 78 9.65 17.40 5.69
C ARG A 78 10.03 16.00 6.20
N LEU A 79 9.09 15.06 6.10
CA LEU A 79 9.29 13.66 6.41
C LEU A 79 9.62 12.88 5.12
N PRO A 80 10.43 11.80 5.21
CA PRO A 80 10.70 10.95 4.06
C PRO A 80 9.42 10.36 3.47
N CYS A 81 9.38 10.23 2.15
CA CYS A 81 8.27 9.60 1.44
C CYS A 81 8.73 9.16 0.05
N ASP A 82 8.52 7.89 -0.32
CA ASP A 82 8.71 7.43 -1.71
C ASP A 82 7.53 7.93 -2.59
N ASP A 83 7.67 9.15 -3.10
CA ASP A 83 6.72 9.79 -4.02
C ASP A 83 7.15 9.80 -5.48
N ALA A 84 8.39 9.39 -5.78
CA ALA A 84 8.94 9.32 -7.14
C ALA A 84 8.14 8.37 -8.05
N ARG A 85 7.52 7.34 -7.46
CA ARG A 85 6.70 6.37 -8.20
C ARG A 85 5.20 6.65 -8.03
N PRO A 86 4.42 6.58 -9.12
CA PRO A 86 2.97 6.61 -9.05
C PRO A 86 2.47 5.56 -8.07
N PHE A 87 1.50 5.94 -7.24
CA PHE A 87 0.84 4.99 -6.37
C PHE A 87 -0.04 4.07 -7.21
N ARG A 88 0.27 2.77 -7.21
CA ARG A 88 -0.53 1.73 -7.82
C ARG A 88 -1.11 0.86 -6.70
N PRO A 89 -2.40 0.96 -6.37
CA PRO A 89 -3.02 0.11 -5.35
C PRO A 89 -2.92 -1.37 -5.75
N HIS A 90 -2.20 -2.15 -4.96
CA HIS A 90 -2.03 -3.59 -5.19
C HIS A 90 -1.75 -4.31 -3.87
N LEU A 91 -2.00 -5.61 -3.87
CA LEU A 91 -1.51 -6.56 -2.87
C LEU A 91 -0.40 -7.38 -3.51
N THR A 92 0.82 -7.28 -2.98
CA THR A 92 1.90 -8.21 -3.37
C THR A 92 1.55 -9.60 -2.87
N VAL A 93 1.50 -10.58 -3.77
CA VAL A 93 1.16 -11.98 -3.45
C VAL A 93 2.43 -12.81 -3.36
N ALA A 94 3.36 -12.62 -4.30
CA ALA A 94 4.60 -13.39 -4.35
C ALA A 94 5.79 -12.58 -4.87
N ARG A 95 7.00 -13.03 -4.53
CA ARG A 95 8.28 -12.46 -4.98
C ARG A 95 9.15 -13.56 -5.59
N PRO A 96 8.77 -14.14 -6.74
CA PRO A 96 9.47 -15.28 -7.32
C PRO A 96 10.93 -14.95 -7.68
N GLY A 97 11.22 -13.72 -8.12
CA GLY A 97 12.54 -13.38 -8.63
C GLY A 97 12.87 -14.21 -9.88
N ASP A 98 14.08 -14.78 -9.93
CA ASP A 98 14.55 -15.68 -10.99
C ASP A 98 14.46 -17.18 -10.57
N ARG A 99 13.67 -17.49 -9.54
CA ARG A 99 13.52 -18.86 -9.01
C ARG A 99 12.44 -19.70 -9.71
N MET A 100 11.69 -19.09 -10.64
CA MET A 100 10.60 -19.71 -11.39
C MET A 100 10.76 -19.38 -12.86
N ASP A 101 10.34 -20.31 -13.71
CA ASP A 101 10.35 -20.09 -15.15
C ASP A 101 9.29 -19.06 -15.56
N LEU A 102 9.54 -18.37 -16.67
CA LEU A 102 8.65 -17.31 -17.14
C LEU A 102 7.22 -17.81 -17.41
N ALA A 103 7.09 -19.05 -17.91
CA ALA A 103 5.79 -19.65 -18.20
C ALA A 103 4.94 -19.83 -16.92
N ASP A 104 5.55 -20.26 -15.81
CA ASP A 104 4.85 -20.40 -14.54
C ASP A 104 4.44 -19.04 -13.98
N ILE A 105 5.32 -18.03 -14.09
CA ILE A 105 5.02 -16.66 -13.68
C ILE A 105 3.85 -16.08 -14.50
N GLU A 106 3.80 -16.37 -15.80
CA GLU A 106 2.72 -15.93 -16.68
C GLU A 106 1.40 -16.65 -16.37
N ALA A 107 1.44 -17.96 -16.08
CA ALA A 107 0.27 -18.71 -15.63
C ALA A 107 -0.29 -18.16 -14.31
N ASP A 108 0.56 -17.97 -13.30
CA ASP A 108 0.16 -17.36 -12.01
C ASP A 108 -0.41 -15.95 -12.20
N GLN A 109 0.16 -15.18 -13.13
CA GLN A 109 -0.35 -13.84 -13.44
C GLN A 109 -1.76 -13.91 -14.04
N THR A 110 -2.03 -14.85 -14.94
CA THR A 110 -3.37 -15.07 -15.52
C THR A 110 -4.36 -15.49 -14.44
N ASP A 111 -4.00 -16.43 -13.57
CA ASP A 111 -4.86 -16.86 -12.46
C ASP A 111 -5.23 -15.68 -11.53
N LEU A 112 -4.27 -14.80 -11.24
CA LEU A 112 -4.51 -13.58 -10.46
C LEU A 112 -5.33 -12.53 -11.21
N ASP A 113 -5.31 -12.53 -12.55
CA ASP A 113 -6.09 -11.61 -13.38
C ASP A 113 -7.57 -11.99 -13.43
N ASP A 114 -7.83 -13.29 -13.51
CA ASP A 114 -9.17 -13.86 -13.48
C ASP A 114 -9.80 -13.83 -12.08
N TYR A 115 -8.99 -13.68 -11.03
CA TYR A 115 -9.47 -13.60 -9.65
C TYR A 115 -10.36 -12.36 -9.41
N GLN A 116 -11.53 -12.61 -8.83
CA GLN A 116 -12.47 -11.59 -8.37
C GLN A 116 -12.77 -11.81 -6.89
N GLY A 117 -12.14 -11.00 -6.05
CA GLY A 117 -12.33 -11.08 -4.60
C GLY A 117 -13.66 -10.48 -4.14
N PRO A 118 -14.11 -10.83 -2.92
CA PRO A 118 -15.26 -10.18 -2.31
C PRO A 118 -15.01 -8.68 -2.14
N GLU A 119 -16.08 -7.90 -2.09
CA GLU A 119 -15.98 -6.46 -1.81
C GLU A 119 -15.94 -6.21 -0.29
N TRP A 120 -15.10 -5.30 0.18
CA TRP A 120 -15.00 -4.86 1.57
C TRP A 120 -14.83 -3.34 1.69
N PRO A 121 -15.23 -2.71 2.80
CA PRO A 121 -14.93 -1.30 3.07
C PRO A 121 -13.50 -1.12 3.57
N ALA A 122 -12.77 -0.12 3.07
CA ALA A 122 -11.49 0.28 3.66
C ALA A 122 -11.72 1.18 4.88
N THR A 123 -11.53 0.62 6.08
CA THR A 123 -11.96 1.23 7.36
C THR A 123 -10.90 2.09 8.04
N GLU A 124 -9.62 1.78 7.85
CA GLU A 124 -8.52 2.40 8.60
C GLU A 124 -7.28 2.68 7.73
N LEU A 125 -6.59 3.79 8.02
CA LEU A 125 -5.20 4.02 7.64
C LEU A 125 -4.30 3.52 8.77
N LEU A 126 -3.27 2.75 8.42
CA LEU A 126 -2.33 2.16 9.38
C LEU A 126 -0.93 2.71 9.20
N LEU A 127 -0.27 3.03 10.31
CA LEU A 127 1.18 3.20 10.39
C LEU A 127 1.81 1.88 10.85
N ILE A 128 2.67 1.31 10.02
CA ILE A 128 3.30 0.01 10.26
C ILE A 128 4.83 0.17 10.25
N ARG A 129 5.50 -0.43 11.24
CA ARG A 129 6.96 -0.57 11.28
C ARG A 129 7.35 -1.98 10.87
N SER A 130 8.24 -2.10 9.88
CA SER A 130 8.85 -3.38 9.49
C SER A 130 10.17 -3.62 10.21
N HIS A 131 10.39 -4.83 10.70
CA HIS A 131 11.66 -5.33 11.22
C HIS A 131 12.24 -6.35 10.22
N LEU A 132 13.32 -5.97 9.54
CA LEU A 132 13.92 -6.74 8.45
C LEU A 132 15.05 -7.67 8.91
N ASP A 133 15.43 -7.57 10.18
CA ASP A 133 16.43 -8.41 10.86
C ASP A 133 15.91 -9.83 11.18
N SER A 134 14.59 -10.05 11.14
CA SER A 134 13.98 -11.37 11.32
C SER A 134 13.58 -12.02 9.98
N ARG A 135 13.66 -13.36 9.91
CA ARG A 135 13.02 -14.17 8.87
C ARG A 135 11.99 -15.12 9.52
N PRO A 136 10.68 -15.01 9.20
CA PRO A 136 10.07 -13.97 8.34
C PRO A 136 10.17 -12.57 8.96
N SER A 137 10.03 -11.53 8.12
CA SER A 137 10.00 -10.14 8.60
C SER A 137 8.81 -9.93 9.54
N ARG A 138 9.04 -9.18 10.62
CA ARG A 138 8.00 -8.84 11.60
C ARG A 138 7.46 -7.45 11.33
N TYR A 139 6.16 -7.24 11.56
CA TYR A 139 5.51 -5.95 11.40
C TYR A 139 4.77 -5.55 12.68
N ASP A 140 4.99 -4.34 13.16
CA ASP A 140 4.25 -3.77 14.29
C ASP A 140 3.28 -2.69 13.78
N ARG A 141 2.03 -2.74 14.24
CA ARG A 141 1.08 -1.62 14.08
C ARG A 141 1.42 -0.56 15.13
N LEU A 142 1.84 0.63 14.68
CA LEU A 142 2.18 1.74 15.57
C LEU A 142 0.95 2.62 15.85
N ALA A 143 0.13 2.89 14.83
CA ALA A 143 -1.06 3.71 14.95
C ALA A 143 -2.09 3.36 13.86
N ALA A 144 -3.35 3.69 14.13
CA ALA A 144 -4.49 3.47 13.23
C ALA A 144 -5.44 4.68 13.29
N TRP A 145 -5.94 5.11 12.13
CA TRP A 145 -6.92 6.20 12.02
C TRP A 145 -8.13 5.75 11.19
N PRO A 146 -9.37 5.91 11.70
CA PRO A 146 -10.58 5.64 10.93
C PRO A 146 -10.70 6.53 9.68
N LEU A 147 -11.16 5.96 8.58
CA LEU A 147 -11.36 6.63 7.28
C LEU A 147 -12.80 7.09 7.02
#